data_AF-A0A2S5MUX3-F1
#
_entry.id   AF-A0A2S5MUX3-F1
#
_cell.length_a   1.000
_cell.length_b   1.000
_cell.length_c   1.000
_cell.angle_alpha   90.00
_cell.angle_beta   90.00
_cell.angle_gamma   90.00
#
_symmetry.space_group_name_H-M   'P 1'
#
loop_
_entity.id
_entity.type
_entity.pdbx_description
1 polymer ?
#
loop_
_entity_poly.entity_id
_entity_poly.type
_entity_poly.pdbx_seq_one_letter_code
_entity_poly.pdbx_strand_id
1 'polypeptide(L)'
;MIICSCAVVTDKDLEQAVLEVMSQPNAPLPTPGVIYRHMQKKMQCCGCAPLAAETIYTKMEELEKRGLICPCACATAKTRMMDIMNPPERRVARTLREAPRPLTAPAAPAKHKTVV
;
A
#
# COMPACT_ATOMS: atom_id res chain seq x y z
N MET A 1 -22.43 1.89 -2.64
CA MET A 1 -21.79 2.31 -3.91
C MET A 1 -20.86 1.21 -4.42
N ILE A 2 -20.81 0.96 -5.73
CA ILE A 2 -19.79 0.07 -6.31
C ILE A 2 -18.45 0.81 -6.39
N ILE A 3 -17.38 0.18 -5.89
CA ILE A 3 -16.02 0.74 -5.88
C ILE A 3 -15.17 0.11 -6.98
N CYS A 4 -15.26 -1.21 -7.19
CA CYS A 4 -14.55 -1.91 -8.25
C CYS A 4 -15.51 -2.69 -9.13
N SER A 5 -15.59 -2.31 -10.40
CA SER A 5 -16.40 -3.01 -11.40
C SER A 5 -15.83 -4.39 -11.74
N CYS A 6 -14.50 -4.53 -11.86
CA CYS A 6 -13.89 -5.79 -12.30
C CYS A 6 -14.06 -6.94 -11.31
N ALA A 7 -14.03 -6.64 -10.00
CA ALA A 7 -14.15 -7.64 -8.93
C ALA A 7 -15.50 -7.55 -8.19
N VAL A 8 -16.41 -6.71 -8.69
CA VAL A 8 -17.73 -6.42 -8.11
C VAL A 8 -17.61 -6.21 -6.59
N VAL A 9 -16.88 -5.16 -6.21
CA VAL A 9 -16.64 -4.76 -4.82
C VAL A 9 -17.40 -3.48 -4.53
N THR A 10 -18.18 -3.49 -3.46
CA THR A 10 -18.97 -2.37 -2.96
C THR A 10 -18.30 -1.69 -1.77
N ASP A 11 -18.82 -0.53 -1.38
CA ASP A 11 -18.45 0.18 -0.15
C ASP A 11 -18.69 -0.67 1.10
N LYS A 12 -19.79 -1.45 1.12
CA LYS A 12 -20.10 -2.36 2.23
C LYS A 12 -19.11 -3.51 2.33
N ASP A 13 -18.66 -4.05 1.18
CA ASP A 13 -17.62 -5.08 1.15
C ASP A 13 -16.30 -4.54 1.74
N LEU A 14 -15.93 -3.30 1.38
CA LEU A 14 -14.74 -2.66 1.95
C LEU A 14 -14.90 -2.38 3.45
N GLU A 15 -16.05 -1.87 3.90
CA GLU A 15 -16.31 -1.63 5.32
C GLU A 15 -16.16 -2.91 6.15
N GLN A 16 -16.77 -4.00 5.69
CA GLN A 16 -16.68 -5.29 6.37
C GLN A 16 -15.24 -5.82 6.39
N ALA A 17 -14.54 -5.76 5.26
CA ALA A 17 -13.15 -6.22 5.18
C ALA A 17 -12.20 -5.37 6.04
N VAL A 18 -12.41 -4.06 6.11
CA VAL A 18 -11.63 -3.16 6.98
C VAL A 18 -11.86 -3.51 8.45
N LEU A 19 -13.10 -3.73 8.85
CA LEU A 19 -13.43 -4.15 10.22
C LEU A 19 -12.68 -5.44 10.56
N GLU A 20 -12.80 -6.47 9.73
CA GLU A 20 -12.15 -7.76 9.95
C GLU A 20 -10.62 -7.69 10.01
N VAL A 21 -10.00 -6.93 9.09
CA VAL A 21 -8.54 -6.75 9.07
C VAL A 21 -8.07 -5.98 10.30
N MET A 22 -8.79 -4.93 10.70
CA MET A 22 -8.42 -4.08 11.83
C MET A 22 -8.75 -4.70 13.19
N SER A 23 -9.63 -5.69 13.25
CA SER A 23 -9.90 -6.49 14.46
C SER A 23 -8.81 -7.53 14.76
N GLN A 24 -7.89 -7.80 13.83
CA GLN A 24 -6.81 -8.75 14.04
C GLN A 24 -5.73 -8.19 14.98
N PRO A 25 -5.11 -9.03 15.83
CA PRO A 25 -3.93 -8.64 16.58
C PRO A 25 -2.81 -8.27 15.60
N ASN A 26 -2.18 -7.11 15.79
CA ASN A 26 -1.15 -6.57 14.89
C ASN A 26 -1.65 -6.32 13.45
N ALA A 27 -2.88 -5.82 13.31
CA ALA A 27 -3.46 -5.46 12.03
C ALA A 27 -2.46 -4.75 11.08
N PRO A 28 -2.34 -5.21 9.82
CA PRO A 28 -1.53 -4.53 8.82
C PRO A 28 -2.15 -3.18 8.45
N LEU A 29 -1.38 -2.31 7.81
CA LEU A 29 -1.94 -1.09 7.22
C LEU A 29 -3.01 -1.48 6.16
N PRO A 30 -4.25 -0.99 6.25
CA PRO A 30 -5.36 -1.41 5.39
C PRO A 30 -5.23 -0.77 4.01
N THR A 31 -4.24 -1.20 3.23
CA THR A 31 -4.06 -0.78 1.84
C THR A 31 -5.01 -1.57 0.92
N PRO A 32 -5.36 -1.05 -0.28
CA PRO A 32 -6.21 -1.78 -1.22
C PRO A 32 -5.72 -3.22 -1.49
N GLY A 33 -4.41 -3.43 -1.65
CA GLY A 33 -3.84 -4.76 -1.86
C GLY A 33 -4.09 -5.72 -0.69
N VAL A 34 -3.99 -5.24 0.56
CA VAL A 34 -4.29 -6.03 1.76
C VAL A 34 -5.77 -6.38 1.84
N ILE A 35 -6.65 -5.39 1.65
CA ILE A 35 -8.10 -5.56 1.74
C ILE A 35 -8.62 -6.52 0.65
N TYR A 36 -8.16 -6.37 -0.60
CA TYR A 36 -8.57 -7.25 -1.69
C TYR A 36 -8.08 -8.68 -1.46
N ARG A 37 -6.85 -8.85 -0.98
CA ARG A 37 -6.31 -10.17 -0.61
C ARG A 37 -7.11 -10.82 0.51
N HIS A 38 -7.51 -10.05 1.53
CA HIS A 38 -8.35 -10.52 2.63
C HIS A 38 -9.71 -11.04 2.12
N MET A 39 -10.35 -10.31 1.20
CA MET A 39 -11.58 -10.74 0.53
C MET A 39 -11.39 -11.86 -0.51
N GLN A 40 -10.17 -12.37 -0.69
CA GLN A 40 -9.80 -13.34 -1.74
C GLN A 40 -10.12 -12.86 -3.17
N LYS A 41 -10.09 -11.53 -3.39
CA LYS A 41 -10.33 -10.89 -4.69
C LYS A 41 -9.02 -10.39 -5.30
N LYS A 42 -8.91 -10.44 -6.62
CA LYS A 42 -7.76 -9.91 -7.38
C LYS A 42 -8.06 -8.52 -7.91
N MET A 43 -7.06 -7.63 -7.86
CA MET A 43 -7.10 -6.35 -8.55
C MET A 43 -6.75 -6.56 -10.03
N GLN A 44 -7.73 -6.47 -10.93
CA GLN A 44 -7.56 -6.78 -12.36
C GLN A 44 -6.93 -5.61 -13.15
N CYS A 45 -7.54 -4.43 -13.11
CA CYS A 45 -7.10 -3.25 -13.85
C CYS A 45 -6.51 -2.14 -12.96
N CYS A 46 -6.65 -2.24 -11.64
CA CYS A 46 -6.23 -1.27 -10.63
C CYS A 46 -6.81 0.16 -10.77
N GLY A 47 -7.71 0.43 -11.72
CA GLY A 47 -8.29 1.77 -11.93
C GLY A 47 -9.11 2.31 -10.75
N CYS A 48 -9.67 1.43 -9.92
CA CYS A 48 -10.40 1.79 -8.71
C CYS A 48 -9.50 2.04 -7.49
N ALA A 49 -8.17 1.87 -7.60
CA ALA A 49 -7.28 1.90 -6.44
C ALA A 49 -7.31 3.22 -5.64
N PRO A 50 -7.33 4.43 -6.26
CA PRO A 50 -7.42 5.68 -5.51
C PRO A 50 -8.73 5.80 -4.73
N LEU A 51 -9.87 5.52 -5.39
CA LEU A 51 -11.18 5.54 -4.76
C LEU A 51 -11.30 4.49 -3.65
N ALA A 52 -10.77 3.29 -3.86
CA ALA A 52 -10.75 2.24 -2.85
C ALA A 52 -9.93 2.65 -1.64
N ALA A 53 -8.74 3.25 -1.83
CA ALA A 53 -7.91 3.73 -0.73
C ALA A 53 -8.63 4.80 0.10
N GLU A 54 -9.21 5.82 -0.55
CA GLU A 54 -10.00 6.85 0.12
C GLU A 54 -11.15 6.23 0.91
N THR A 55 -11.96 5.38 0.26
CA THR A 55 -13.10 4.70 0.89
C THR A 55 -12.66 3.88 2.10
N ILE A 56 -11.56 3.14 2.01
CA ILE A 56 -11.02 2.33 3.11
C ILE A 56 -10.72 3.22 4.33
N TYR A 57 -10.03 4.35 4.15
CA TYR A 57 -9.68 5.23 5.26
C TYR A 57 -10.90 5.94 5.85
N THR A 58 -11.84 6.38 5.01
CA THR A 58 -13.13 6.91 5.48
C THR A 58 -13.86 5.88 6.34
N LYS A 59 -13.96 4.63 5.86
CA LYS A 59 -14.61 3.53 6.61
C LYS A 59 -13.87 3.20 7.90
N MET A 60 -12.54 3.23 7.91
CA MET A 60 -11.75 3.03 9.12
C MET A 60 -12.09 4.08 10.19
N GLU A 61 -12.21 5.35 9.82
CA GLU A 61 -12.60 6.42 10.74
C GLU A 61 -14.06 6.32 11.20
N GLU A 62 -14.98 5.94 10.32
CA GLU A 62 -16.39 5.68 10.68
C GLU A 62 -16.50 4.55 11.70
N LEU A 63 -15.76 3.45 11.48
CA LEU A 63 -15.72 2.30 12.38
C LEU A 63 -15.06 2.64 13.73
N GLU A 64 -14.02 3.49 13.72
CA GLU A 64 -13.42 4.06 14.95
C GLU A 64 -14.45 4.86 15.75
N LYS A 65 -15.18 5.77 15.10
CA LYS A 65 -16.23 6.61 15.73
C LYS A 65 -17.38 5.77 16.30
N ARG A 66 -17.69 4.63 15.66
CA ARG A 66 -18.69 3.67 16.13
C ARG A 66 -18.20 2.77 17.27
N GLY A 67 -16.91 2.84 17.63
CA GLY A 67 -16.30 2.00 18.66
C GLY A 67 -16.05 0.55 18.23
N LEU A 68 -16.04 0.27 16.91
CA LEU A 68 -15.83 -1.08 16.37
C LEU A 68 -14.35 -1.40 16.12
N ILE A 69 -13.49 -0.38 16.05
CA ILE A 69 -12.04 -0.51 15.95
C ILE A 69 -11.40 0.24 17.13
N CYS A 70 -10.34 -0.33 17.73
CA CYS A 70 -9.60 0.36 18.79
C CYS A 70 -9.04 1.70 18.27
N PRO A 71 -9.25 2.83 18.97
CA PRO A 71 -8.61 4.11 18.63
C PRO A 71 -7.08 4.00 18.54
N CYS A 72 -6.49 3.16 19.38
CA CYS A 72 -5.06 2.84 19.38
C CYS A 72 -4.57 2.22 18.05
N ALA A 73 -5.36 1.31 17.48
CA ALA A 73 -5.04 0.63 16.22
C ALA A 73 -5.17 1.61 15.04
N CYS A 74 -6.22 2.44 15.03
CA CYS A 74 -6.41 3.49 14.04
C CYS A 74 -5.28 4.52 14.08
N ALA A 75 -4.89 5.00 15.26
CA ALA A 75 -3.76 5.92 15.42
C ALA A 75 -2.47 5.31 14.86
N THR A 76 -2.18 4.05 15.18
CA THR A 76 -1.01 3.33 14.67
C THR A 76 -1.02 3.22 13.14
N ALA A 77 -2.17 2.89 12.55
CA ALA A 77 -2.32 2.83 11.09
C ALA A 77 -2.07 4.20 10.44
N LYS A 78 -2.65 5.28 11.00
CA LYS A 78 -2.46 6.66 10.53
C LYS A 78 -0.99 7.09 10.62
N THR A 79 -0.30 6.82 11.73
CA THR A 79 1.14 7.11 11.87
C THR A 79 1.96 6.36 10.80
N ARG A 80 1.71 5.07 10.61
CA ARG A 80 2.41 4.28 9.57
C ARG A 80 2.17 4.82 8.16
N MET A 81 0.97 5.31 7.88
CA MET A 81 0.66 5.96 6.61
C MET A 81 1.44 7.26 6.42
N MET A 82 1.46 8.12 7.46
CA MET A 82 2.22 9.37 7.43
C MET A 82 3.73 9.12 7.24
N ASP A 83 4.28 8.10 7.89
CA ASP A 83 5.66 7.68 7.72
C ASP A 83 6.00 7.22 6.29
N ILE A 84 5.01 6.71 5.54
CA ILE A 84 5.19 6.29 4.15
C ILE A 84 5.10 7.49 3.22
N MET A 85 4.13 8.40 3.44
CA MET A 85 3.96 9.59 2.62
C MET A 85 5.07 10.61 2.82
N ASN A 86 5.52 10.78 4.07
CA ASN A 86 6.56 11.72 4.48
C ASN A 86 7.66 10.95 5.22
N PRO A 87 8.50 10.20 4.49
CA PRO A 87 9.55 9.41 5.13
C PRO A 87 10.56 10.34 5.83
N PRO A 88 10.96 10.04 7.08
CA PRO A 88 11.96 10.83 7.76
C PRO A 88 13.30 10.73 6.99
N GLU A 89 14.08 11.80 6.97
CA GLU A 89 15.36 11.89 6.24
C GLU A 89 16.30 10.71 6.54
N ARG A 90 16.29 10.20 7.78
CA ARG A 90 17.04 9.00 8.18
C ARG A 90 16.65 7.73 7.41
N ARG A 91 15.36 7.55 7.11
CA ARG A 91 14.86 6.40 6.33
C ARG A 91 15.29 6.53 4.88
N VAL A 92 15.15 7.73 4.30
CA VAL A 92 15.59 8.04 2.93
C VAL A 92 17.10 7.79 2.76
N ALA A 93 17.92 8.26 3.69
CA ALA A 93 19.36 8.09 3.68
C ALA A 93 19.81 6.62 3.81
N ARG A 94 18.97 5.75 4.36
CA ARG A 94 19.23 4.30 4.43
C ARG A 94 18.88 3.62 3.11
N THR A 95 17.70 3.88 2.55
CA THR A 95 17.32 3.38 1.21
C THR A 95 18.25 3.85 0.10
N LEU A 96 18.78 5.07 0.16
CA LEU A 96 19.77 5.55 -0.82
C LEU A 96 21.12 4.81 -0.73
N ARG A 97 21.49 4.29 0.45
CA ARG A 97 22.70 3.49 0.63
C ARG A 97 22.51 2.02 0.23
N GLU A 98 21.31 1.48 0.42
CA GLU A 98 20.94 0.10 0.07
C GLU A 98 20.27 -0.02 -1.32
N ALA A 99 20.17 1.08 -2.09
CA ALA A 99 19.64 1.04 -3.45
C ALA A 99 20.48 0.09 -4.31
N PRO A 100 19.88 -0.87 -5.04
CA PRO A 100 20.62 -1.74 -5.94
C PRO A 100 21.33 -0.88 -7.00
N ARG A 101 22.63 -1.11 -7.19
CA ARG A 101 23.43 -0.47 -8.25
C ARG A 101 22.68 -0.61 -9.58
N PRO A 102 22.58 0.45 -10.41
CA PRO A 102 21.82 0.40 -11.65
C PRO A 102 22.36 -0.72 -12.56
N LEU A 103 21.47 -1.61 -13.02
CA LEU A 103 21.78 -2.79 -13.83
C LEU A 103 22.05 -2.48 -15.31
N THR A 104 22.32 -1.23 -15.68
CA THR A 104 22.56 -0.86 -17.08
C THR A 104 23.71 0.13 -17.20
N ALA A 105 24.93 -0.39 -17.24
CA ALA A 105 25.98 0.25 -18.03
C ALA A 105 26.00 -0.47 -19.40
N PRO A 106 25.81 0.22 -20.54
CA PRO A 106 26.09 -0.41 -21.82
C PRO A 106 27.60 -0.69 -21.90
N ALA A 107 27.94 -1.93 -22.27
CA ALA A 107 29.31 -2.35 -22.50
C ALA A 107 29.96 -1.45 -23.57
N ALA A 108 30.97 -0.68 -23.18
CA ALA A 108 31.80 0.07 -24.12
C ALA A 108 32.55 -0.91 -25.05
N PRO A 109 32.70 -0.62 -26.36
CA PRO A 109 33.35 -1.54 -27.29
C PRO A 109 34.85 -1.63 -27.05
N ALA A 110 35.37 -2.86 -27.04
CA ALA A 110 36.78 -3.19 -26.93
C ALA A 110 37.57 -2.65 -28.14
N LYS A 111 38.38 -1.61 -27.91
CA LYS A 111 39.36 -1.14 -28.90
C LYS A 111 40.44 -2.22 -29.07
N HIS A 112 40.43 -2.90 -30.22
CA HIS A 112 41.52 -3.77 -30.65
C HIS A 112 42.77 -2.92 -30.88
N LYS A 113 43.89 -3.32 -30.26
CA LYS A 113 45.22 -2.78 -30.54
C LYS A 113 45.66 -3.27 -31.92
N THR A 114 45.80 -2.36 -32.88
CA THR A 114 46.62 -2.61 -34.07
C THR A 114 48.07 -2.31 -33.68
N VAL A 115 48.89 -3.35 -33.68
CA VAL A 115 50.35 -3.28 -33.57
C VAL A 115 50.90 -3.08 -34.98
N VAL A 116 51.55 -1.94 -35.23
CA VAL A 116 52.66 -1.77 -36.20
C VAL A 116 53.60 -0.74 -35.62
#